data_AF-A0A7W4E4N9-F1
#
_entry.id   AF-A0A7W4E4N9-F1
#
_cell.length_a   1.000
_cell.length_b   1.000
_cell.length_c   1.000
_cell.angle_alpha   90.00
_cell.angle_beta   90.00
_cell.angle_gamma   90.00
#
_symmetry.space_group_name_H-M   'P 1'
#
loop_
_entity.id
_entity.type
_entity.pdbx_description
1 polymer ?
#
loop_
_entity_poly.entity_id
_entity_poly.type
_entity_poly.pdbx_seq_one_letter_code
_entity_poly.pdbx_strand_id
1 'polypeptide(L)'
;MKTKSPAKAFGALLSEKMQSDPDFYLFSPDETTSNKIDAVYGQTTRAWGDLAIEKWDMPESATGRIIELLSENVLFSTMVGHLMTGKDALMTSYEAFFSIILSQIVQHLKFLEQAETISWQKDYPSANLLSTSTCWRQDHNGFSHQSPILLSALLARPGHHVSCLFPLDAESVKPCFHYLFERQNQVNLVTLNKTEQPVFLNEKQAELCFKRGICFFDTTKLNGSLQALDNSEIPEYDYIFVAAGDISFFESYQAVKQLQQDLPKLKIGLAYISALTYAGVGFADHPLLSSDFNQMFGSSAKIIANFHGYPHDLKNILANYIKPKRIFAHGYQEQGSTVTPFAMLAMNQTSRFHLMLDVVKNEKATSLIDKYQSEIDSRMAYALEHGEDQA
;
A
#
# COMPACT_ATOMS: atom_id res chain seq x y z
N MET A 1 4.99 -8.92 -19.36
CA MET A 1 5.40 -8.59 -17.98
C MET A 1 4.93 -9.72 -17.09
N LYS A 2 5.77 -10.24 -16.18
CA LYS A 2 5.36 -11.31 -15.27
C LYS A 2 4.35 -10.74 -14.28
N THR A 3 3.29 -11.49 -13.97
CA THR A 3 2.33 -11.14 -12.93
C THR A 3 2.46 -12.09 -11.75
N LYS A 4 2.20 -11.58 -10.54
CA LYS A 4 2.11 -12.37 -9.30
C LYS A 4 1.21 -11.62 -8.31
N SER A 5 0.49 -12.36 -7.48
CA SER A 5 -0.30 -11.75 -6.38
C SER A 5 0.62 -11.38 -5.22
N PRO A 6 0.70 -10.10 -4.81
CA PRO A 6 1.43 -9.68 -3.61
C PRO A 6 0.88 -10.37 -2.34
N ALA A 7 -0.44 -10.50 -2.20
CA ALA A 7 -1.03 -11.19 -1.05
C ALA A 7 -0.65 -12.68 -0.99
N LYS A 8 -0.63 -13.40 -2.12
CA LYS A 8 -0.15 -14.80 -2.13
C LYS A 8 1.34 -14.89 -1.76
N ALA A 9 2.15 -13.92 -2.20
CA ALA A 9 3.56 -13.86 -1.80
C ALA A 9 3.71 -13.61 -0.28
N PHE A 10 2.87 -12.72 0.28
CA PHE A 10 2.82 -12.45 1.72
C PHE A 10 2.36 -13.70 2.49
N GLY A 11 1.33 -14.40 2.00
CA GLY A 11 0.83 -15.64 2.58
C GLY A 11 1.88 -16.76 2.61
N ALA A 12 2.75 -16.84 1.59
CA ALA A 12 3.86 -17.79 1.59
C ALA A 12 4.88 -17.49 2.72
N LEU A 13 5.23 -16.21 2.92
CA LEU A 13 6.10 -15.80 4.03
C LEU A 13 5.45 -16.01 5.40
N LEU A 14 4.14 -15.78 5.51
CA LEU A 14 3.39 -16.12 6.72
C LEU A 14 3.41 -17.62 7.01
N SER A 15 3.29 -18.46 5.98
CA SER A 15 3.44 -19.91 6.10
C SER A 15 4.82 -20.26 6.68
N GLU A 16 5.90 -19.69 6.14
CA GLU A 16 7.27 -19.90 6.65
C GLU A 16 7.45 -19.42 8.10
N LYS A 17 6.88 -18.26 8.47
CA LYS A 17 6.88 -17.76 9.86
C LYS A 17 6.11 -18.70 10.79
N MET A 18 4.94 -19.18 10.39
CA MET A 18 4.16 -20.14 11.19
C MET A 18 4.85 -21.50 11.33
N GLN A 19 5.63 -21.91 10.34
CA GLN A 19 6.44 -23.13 10.43
C GLN A 19 7.60 -22.97 11.42
N SER A 20 8.29 -21.83 11.39
CA SER A 20 9.47 -21.56 12.22
C SER A 20 9.13 -21.12 13.64
N ASP A 21 7.95 -20.56 13.86
CA ASP A 21 7.49 -20.04 15.14
C ASP A 21 6.16 -20.70 15.54
N PRO A 22 6.17 -21.70 16.43
CA PRO A 22 4.95 -22.37 16.88
C PRO A 22 4.05 -21.48 17.72
N ASP A 23 4.56 -20.36 18.26
CA ASP A 23 3.79 -19.42 19.07
C ASP A 23 3.17 -18.29 18.25
N PHE A 24 3.45 -18.21 16.94
CA PHE A 24 2.86 -17.19 16.07
C PHE A 24 1.39 -17.49 15.75
N TYR A 25 0.54 -16.47 15.88
CA TYR A 25 -0.87 -16.51 15.52
C TYR A 25 -1.22 -15.52 14.40
N LEU A 26 -2.07 -15.97 13.49
CA LEU A 26 -2.73 -15.14 12.48
C LEU A 26 -4.16 -14.84 12.93
N PHE A 27 -4.54 -13.57 12.95
CA PHE A 27 -5.90 -13.12 13.27
C PHE A 27 -6.59 -12.61 12.00
N SER A 28 -7.85 -13.00 11.78
CA SER A 28 -8.57 -12.68 10.55
C SER A 28 -10.09 -12.68 10.76
N PRO A 29 -10.83 -11.64 10.34
CA PRO A 29 -12.27 -11.57 10.54
C PRO A 29 -13.06 -12.39 9.50
N ASP A 30 -12.82 -13.71 9.45
CA ASP A 30 -13.38 -14.63 8.44
C ASP A 30 -12.92 -14.33 7.00
N GLU A 31 -11.68 -13.84 6.86
CA GLU A 31 -11.16 -13.33 5.59
C GLU A 31 -9.86 -13.97 5.13
N THR A 32 -9.28 -14.96 5.83
CA THR A 32 -7.95 -15.50 5.53
C THR A 32 -7.89 -15.99 4.08
N THR A 33 -8.90 -16.76 3.68
CA THR A 33 -9.05 -17.26 2.30
C THR A 33 -9.43 -16.16 1.31
N SER A 34 -10.31 -15.24 1.70
CA SER A 34 -10.70 -14.13 0.81
C SER A 34 -9.52 -13.21 0.47
N ASN A 35 -8.65 -12.98 1.45
CA ASN A 35 -7.43 -12.17 1.37
C ASN A 35 -6.25 -12.91 0.72
N LYS A 36 -6.45 -14.14 0.24
CA LYS A 36 -5.45 -14.97 -0.47
C LYS A 36 -4.25 -15.35 0.39
N ILE A 37 -4.48 -15.51 1.70
CA ILE A 37 -3.47 -15.91 2.68
C ILE A 37 -3.48 -17.43 2.91
N ASP A 38 -4.18 -18.20 2.06
CA ASP A 38 -4.42 -19.64 2.19
C ASP A 38 -3.18 -20.54 2.39
N ALA A 39 -1.98 -20.07 2.02
CA ALA A 39 -0.74 -20.82 2.20
C ALA A 39 -0.46 -21.16 3.69
N VAL A 40 -1.05 -20.44 4.64
CA VAL A 40 -0.91 -20.74 6.07
C VAL A 40 -1.57 -22.07 6.48
N TYR A 41 -2.58 -22.54 5.72
CA TYR A 41 -3.22 -23.84 5.99
C TYR A 41 -2.28 -25.04 5.78
N GLY A 42 -1.13 -24.82 5.12
CA GLY A 42 -0.08 -25.83 5.02
C GLY A 42 0.65 -26.10 6.34
N GLN A 43 0.55 -25.20 7.33
CA GLN A 43 1.29 -25.27 8.60
C GLN A 43 0.40 -25.38 9.84
N THR A 44 -0.88 -25.00 9.71
CA THR A 44 -1.83 -25.04 10.82
C THR A 44 -3.27 -25.01 10.29
N THR A 45 -4.24 -24.99 11.20
CA THR A 45 -5.67 -24.91 10.92
C THR A 45 -6.26 -23.67 11.58
N ARG A 46 -7.55 -23.40 11.31
CA ARG A 46 -8.35 -22.51 12.16
C ARG A 46 -8.50 -23.09 13.56
N ALA A 47 -8.52 -22.22 14.55
CA ALA A 47 -8.85 -22.59 15.92
C ALA A 47 -10.36 -22.79 16.05
N TRP A 48 -10.79 -23.99 16.46
CA TRP A 48 -12.21 -24.37 16.54
C TRP A 48 -12.61 -24.97 17.90
N GLY A 49 -11.79 -24.76 18.94
CA GLY A 49 -12.07 -25.27 20.29
C GLY A 49 -12.47 -26.75 20.31
N ASP A 50 -13.45 -27.09 21.16
CA ASP A 50 -14.03 -28.44 21.27
C ASP A 50 -15.39 -28.56 20.56
N LEU A 51 -15.67 -27.70 19.57
CA LEU A 51 -16.90 -27.75 18.80
C LEU A 51 -16.88 -28.93 17.82
N ALA A 52 -18.08 -29.39 17.42
CA ALA A 52 -18.20 -30.43 16.41
C ALA A 52 -17.60 -29.94 15.08
N ILE A 53 -16.87 -30.82 14.41
CA ILE A 53 -16.32 -30.60 13.07
C ILE A 53 -17.10 -31.49 12.10
N GLU A 54 -17.71 -30.86 11.11
CA GLU A 54 -18.49 -31.48 10.07
C GLU A 54 -17.67 -31.67 8.79
N LYS A 55 -18.16 -32.52 7.89
CA LYS A 55 -17.42 -32.89 6.66
C LYS A 55 -17.26 -31.75 5.66
N TRP A 56 -18.07 -30.69 5.78
CA TRP A 56 -18.03 -29.52 4.91
C TRP A 56 -17.20 -28.37 5.51
N ASP A 57 -16.70 -28.52 6.74
CA ASP A 57 -15.88 -27.50 7.38
C ASP A 57 -14.49 -27.48 6.76
N MET A 58 -13.91 -26.28 6.72
CA MET A 58 -12.55 -26.07 6.25
C MET A 58 -11.54 -26.59 7.32
N PRO A 59 -10.22 -26.65 7.04
CA PRO A 59 -9.25 -27.16 8.02
C PRO A 59 -9.32 -26.43 9.37
N GLU A 60 -9.76 -27.17 10.40
CA GLU A 60 -10.08 -26.70 11.75
C GLU A 60 -9.57 -27.68 12.81
N SER A 61 -9.13 -27.17 13.96
CA SER A 61 -8.75 -27.99 15.12
C SER A 61 -8.75 -27.20 16.42
N ALA A 62 -8.79 -27.90 17.56
CA ALA A 62 -8.72 -27.29 18.89
C ALA A 62 -7.43 -26.48 19.13
N THR A 63 -6.34 -26.81 18.43
CA THR A 63 -5.01 -26.19 18.57
C THR A 63 -4.59 -25.39 17.33
N GLY A 64 -5.56 -24.95 16.52
CA GLY A 64 -5.30 -24.10 15.36
C GLY A 64 -4.66 -22.77 15.76
N ARG A 65 -3.83 -22.21 14.87
CA ARG A 65 -3.15 -20.92 15.09
C ARG A 65 -3.64 -19.81 14.15
N ILE A 66 -4.70 -20.10 13.39
CA ILE A 66 -5.46 -19.10 12.64
C ILE A 66 -6.72 -18.81 13.47
N ILE A 67 -6.76 -17.64 14.11
CA ILE A 67 -7.89 -17.20 14.92
C ILE A 67 -8.84 -16.44 13.99
N GLU A 68 -9.96 -17.06 13.65
CA GLU A 68 -11.01 -16.41 12.86
C GLU A 68 -12.28 -16.22 13.68
N LEU A 69 -12.84 -15.02 13.57
CA LEU A 69 -14.11 -14.61 14.16
C LEU A 69 -14.57 -13.37 13.42
N LEU A 70 -15.85 -13.29 13.03
CA LEU A 70 -16.40 -12.10 12.37
C LEU A 70 -16.59 -10.94 13.38
N SER A 71 -15.48 -10.44 13.90
CA SER A 71 -15.38 -9.30 14.81
C SER A 71 -13.93 -8.82 14.84
N GLU A 72 -13.65 -7.72 14.16
CA GLU A 72 -12.34 -7.07 14.17
C GLU A 72 -11.97 -6.65 15.60
N ASN A 73 -12.95 -6.19 16.40
CA ASN A 73 -12.71 -5.74 17.76
C ASN A 73 -12.19 -6.85 18.67
N VAL A 74 -12.83 -8.03 18.65
CA VAL A 74 -12.41 -9.17 19.48
C VAL A 74 -11.05 -9.68 19.01
N LEU A 75 -10.85 -9.79 17.70
CA LEU A 75 -9.58 -10.25 17.13
C LEU A 75 -8.42 -9.33 17.49
N PHE A 76 -8.58 -8.01 17.32
CA PHE A 76 -7.53 -7.05 17.65
C PHE A 76 -7.22 -7.04 19.15
N SER A 77 -8.24 -7.07 20.02
CA SER A 77 -8.03 -7.17 21.48
C SER A 77 -7.30 -8.46 21.87
N THR A 78 -7.66 -9.58 21.26
CA THR A 78 -7.01 -10.88 21.53
C THR A 78 -5.57 -10.88 21.04
N MET A 79 -5.32 -10.33 19.84
CA MET A 79 -3.98 -10.16 19.29
C MET A 79 -3.12 -9.29 20.21
N VAL A 80 -3.62 -8.13 20.67
CA VAL A 80 -2.88 -7.27 21.61
C VAL A 80 -2.54 -8.02 22.88
N GLY A 81 -3.48 -8.78 23.45
CA GLY A 81 -3.20 -9.63 24.62
C GLY A 81 -2.06 -10.63 24.37
N HIS A 82 -2.02 -11.25 23.19
CA HIS A 82 -0.94 -12.14 22.78
C HIS A 82 0.40 -11.40 22.63
N LEU A 83 0.42 -10.24 21.97
CA LEU A 83 1.61 -9.40 21.81
C LEU A 83 2.20 -9.00 23.18
N MET A 84 1.35 -8.71 24.17
CA MET A 84 1.78 -8.38 25.54
C MET A 84 2.50 -9.53 26.25
N THR A 85 2.41 -10.76 25.75
CA THR A 85 3.19 -11.91 26.25
C THR A 85 4.59 -11.99 25.65
N GLY A 86 4.95 -11.06 24.75
CA GLY A 86 6.25 -11.02 24.06
C GLY A 86 6.33 -11.94 22.85
N LYS A 87 5.19 -12.31 22.25
CA LYS A 87 5.08 -13.19 21.09
C LYS A 87 4.53 -12.45 19.88
N ASP A 88 5.01 -12.79 18.69
CA ASP A 88 4.62 -12.14 17.44
C ASP A 88 3.23 -12.57 16.98
N ALA A 89 2.50 -11.64 16.36
CA ALA A 89 1.26 -11.94 15.66
C ALA A 89 1.05 -11.00 14.48
N LEU A 90 0.07 -11.33 13.64
CA LEU A 90 -0.40 -10.46 12.56
C LEU A 90 -1.91 -10.56 12.44
N MET A 91 -2.56 -9.43 12.11
CA MET A 91 -3.97 -9.39 11.76
C MET A 91 -4.14 -8.96 10.30
N THR A 92 -4.97 -9.67 9.54
CA THR A 92 -5.41 -9.23 8.20
C THR A 92 -6.87 -8.82 8.23
N SER A 93 -7.26 -7.86 7.39
CA SER A 93 -8.65 -7.51 7.16
C SER A 93 -8.82 -6.83 5.79
N TYR A 94 -10.05 -6.74 5.31
CA TYR A 94 -10.46 -5.82 4.29
C TYR A 94 -10.19 -4.38 4.73
N GLU A 95 -9.64 -3.59 3.80
CA GLU A 95 -9.19 -2.23 4.10
C GLU A 95 -10.24 -1.36 4.80
N ALA A 96 -11.48 -1.36 4.31
CA ALA A 96 -12.54 -0.50 4.86
C ALA A 96 -12.91 -0.85 6.30
N PHE A 97 -12.83 -2.13 6.67
CA PHE A 97 -13.30 -2.62 7.97
C PHE A 97 -12.27 -2.51 9.06
N PHE A 98 -10.99 -2.32 8.72
CA PHE A 98 -9.98 -1.96 9.72
C PHE A 98 -10.28 -0.65 10.47
N SER A 99 -11.11 0.22 9.91
CA SER A 99 -11.58 1.42 10.62
C SER A 99 -12.39 1.10 11.89
N ILE A 100 -13.01 -0.09 11.99
CA ILE A 100 -13.78 -0.56 13.16
C ILE A 100 -12.92 -0.59 14.43
N ILE A 101 -11.62 -0.88 14.29
CA ILE A 101 -10.68 -1.01 15.40
C ILE A 101 -9.83 0.25 15.63
N LEU A 102 -10.10 1.35 14.93
CA LEU A 102 -9.30 2.57 15.00
C LEU A 102 -9.14 3.07 16.45
N SER A 103 -10.22 3.05 17.24
CA SER A 103 -10.15 3.49 18.63
C SER A 103 -9.26 2.58 19.49
N GLN A 104 -9.28 1.27 19.26
CA GLN A 104 -8.40 0.31 19.95
C GLN A 104 -6.94 0.51 19.55
N ILE A 105 -6.66 0.74 18.27
CA ILE A 105 -5.32 1.08 17.77
C ILE A 105 -4.79 2.34 18.45
N VAL A 106 -5.59 3.40 18.54
CA VAL A 106 -5.20 4.64 19.22
C VAL A 106 -4.89 4.41 20.70
N GLN A 107 -5.67 3.58 21.40
CA GLN A 107 -5.37 3.24 22.80
C GLN A 107 -4.09 2.41 22.93
N HIS A 108 -3.86 1.46 22.02
CA HIS A 108 -2.63 0.67 22.01
C HIS A 108 -1.40 1.55 21.76
N LEU A 109 -1.47 2.50 20.81
CA LEU A 109 -0.40 3.48 20.58
C LEU A 109 -0.09 4.32 21.81
N LYS A 110 -1.12 4.78 22.55
CA LYS A 110 -0.92 5.51 23.81
C LYS A 110 -0.29 4.64 24.90
N PHE A 111 -0.66 3.36 24.94
CA PHE A 111 -0.03 2.40 25.85
C PHE A 111 1.46 2.25 25.54
N LEU A 112 1.84 2.06 24.27
CA LEU A 112 3.24 1.96 23.86
C LEU A 112 4.03 3.21 24.25
N GLU A 113 3.49 4.40 23.95
CA GLU A 113 4.11 5.69 24.31
C GLU A 113 4.33 5.82 25.83
N GLN A 114 3.39 5.35 26.66
CA GLN A 114 3.56 5.35 28.11
C GLN A 114 4.55 4.28 28.58
N ALA A 115 4.50 3.08 28.00
CA ALA A 115 5.35 1.96 28.38
C ALA A 115 6.83 2.31 28.26
N GLU A 116 7.23 3.04 27.20
CA GLU A 116 8.61 3.46 26.99
C GLU A 116 9.14 4.45 28.05
N THR A 117 8.25 5.18 28.74
CA THR A 117 8.65 6.07 29.83
C THR A 117 8.94 5.32 31.15
N ILE A 118 8.60 4.03 31.20
CA ILE A 118 8.68 3.19 32.40
C ILE A 118 9.88 2.25 32.28
N SER A 119 10.95 2.54 33.01
CA SER A 119 12.25 1.85 32.87
C SER A 119 12.27 0.33 33.09
N TRP A 120 11.25 -0.23 33.74
CA TRP A 120 11.13 -1.67 33.98
C TRP A 120 10.23 -2.38 32.97
N GLN A 121 9.49 -1.64 32.15
CA GLN A 121 8.72 -2.22 31.06
C GLN A 121 9.67 -2.68 29.95
N LYS A 122 9.32 -3.80 29.32
CA LYS A 122 10.02 -4.32 28.16
C LYS A 122 9.38 -3.76 26.89
N ASP A 123 10.13 -3.79 25.81
CA ASP A 123 9.58 -3.58 24.48
C ASP A 123 8.65 -4.74 24.10
N TYR A 124 7.62 -4.40 23.33
CA TYR A 124 6.58 -5.31 22.88
C TYR A 124 6.71 -5.56 21.38
N PRO A 125 6.43 -6.79 20.90
CA PRO A 125 6.23 -7.04 19.48
C PRO A 125 5.24 -6.05 18.85
N SER A 126 5.50 -5.68 17.59
CA SER A 126 4.66 -4.71 16.89
C SER A 126 3.27 -5.27 16.56
N ALA A 127 2.25 -4.43 16.63
CA ALA A 127 0.93 -4.73 16.10
C ALA A 127 0.94 -4.60 14.57
N ASN A 128 1.13 -5.72 13.88
CA ASN A 128 1.23 -5.79 12.43
C ASN A 128 -0.14 -6.03 11.78
N LEU A 129 -0.56 -5.09 10.93
CA LEU A 129 -1.85 -5.08 10.25
C LEU A 129 -1.65 -5.19 8.73
N LEU A 130 -2.26 -6.20 8.11
CA LEU A 130 -2.24 -6.42 6.66
C LEU A 130 -3.58 -6.02 6.03
N SER A 131 -3.60 -4.83 5.43
CA SER A 131 -4.71 -4.27 4.65
C SER A 131 -4.64 -4.77 3.21
N THR A 132 -5.63 -5.59 2.86
CA THR A 132 -5.88 -5.98 1.47
C THR A 132 -7.37 -5.90 1.17
N SER A 133 -7.81 -6.45 0.03
CA SER A 133 -9.18 -6.22 -0.48
C SER A 133 -9.46 -4.70 -0.47
N THR A 134 -8.57 -3.96 -1.13
CA THR A 134 -8.46 -2.50 -0.98
C THR A 134 -9.61 -1.78 -1.67
N CYS A 135 -9.81 -0.50 -1.36
CA CYS A 135 -10.84 0.37 -1.92
C CYS A 135 -10.84 0.40 -3.46
N TRP A 136 -9.70 0.13 -4.09
CA TRP A 136 -9.57 0.08 -5.55
C TRP A 136 -10.05 -1.22 -6.20
N ARG A 137 -10.19 -2.32 -5.45
CA ARG A 137 -10.51 -3.66 -5.95
C ARG A 137 -11.54 -4.38 -5.08
N GLN A 138 -12.69 -3.75 -4.92
CA GLN A 138 -13.88 -4.31 -4.26
C GLN A 138 -14.95 -4.72 -5.27
N ASP A 139 -14.52 -5.54 -6.22
CA ASP A 139 -15.25 -5.92 -7.44
C ASP A 139 -16.67 -6.48 -7.16
N HIS A 140 -16.85 -7.19 -6.03
CA HIS A 140 -18.14 -7.80 -5.66
C HIS A 140 -18.95 -7.02 -4.61
N ASN A 141 -18.35 -6.03 -3.96
CA ASN A 141 -18.90 -5.41 -2.75
C ASN A 141 -19.26 -3.93 -2.94
N GLY A 142 -18.49 -3.20 -3.74
CA GLY A 142 -18.75 -1.80 -4.04
C GLY A 142 -18.54 -0.84 -2.87
N PHE A 143 -19.32 0.25 -2.87
CA PHE A 143 -18.99 1.49 -2.15
C PHE A 143 -18.80 1.35 -0.64
N SER A 144 -19.57 0.50 0.04
CA SER A 144 -19.44 0.30 1.49
C SER A 144 -18.10 -0.32 1.91
N HIS A 145 -17.36 -0.91 0.97
CA HIS A 145 -16.05 -1.52 1.21
C HIS A 145 -14.90 -0.64 0.70
N GLN A 146 -15.18 0.62 0.34
CA GLN A 146 -14.20 1.53 -0.26
C GLN A 146 -13.85 2.64 0.73
N SER A 147 -12.93 2.35 1.65
CA SER A 147 -12.44 3.37 2.59
C SER A 147 -11.01 3.12 3.05
N PRO A 148 -10.03 3.95 2.64
CA PRO A 148 -8.66 3.88 3.15
C PRO A 148 -8.47 4.68 4.46
N ILE A 149 -9.53 5.00 5.22
CA ILE A 149 -9.50 6.00 6.30
C ILE A 149 -8.56 5.67 7.47
N LEU A 150 -8.31 4.38 7.76
CA LEU A 150 -7.33 4.01 8.78
C LEU A 150 -5.94 4.56 8.42
N LEU A 151 -5.58 4.55 7.13
CA LEU A 151 -4.30 5.05 6.66
C LEU A 151 -4.10 6.53 7.01
N SER A 152 -5.11 7.37 6.79
CA SER A 152 -5.06 8.80 7.14
C SER A 152 -4.96 9.02 8.64
N ALA A 153 -5.73 8.25 9.43
CA ALA A 153 -5.69 8.36 10.88
C ALA A 153 -4.31 8.00 11.46
N LEU A 154 -3.65 7.00 10.87
CA LEU A 154 -2.29 6.60 11.21
C LEU A 154 -1.26 7.64 10.78
N LEU A 155 -1.31 8.12 9.53
CA LEU A 155 -0.39 9.14 9.02
C LEU A 155 -0.52 10.49 9.74
N ALA A 156 -1.70 10.79 10.29
CA ALA A 156 -1.93 12.00 11.08
C ALA A 156 -1.41 11.90 12.52
N ARG A 157 -1.03 10.71 13.01
CA ARG A 157 -0.60 10.50 14.41
C ARG A 157 0.87 10.90 14.60
N PRO A 158 1.18 11.95 15.39
CA PRO A 158 2.56 12.29 15.69
C PRO A 158 3.26 11.20 16.51
N GLY A 159 4.56 11.04 16.27
CA GLY A 159 5.41 10.09 16.98
C GLY A 159 6.14 9.14 16.03
N HIS A 160 6.68 8.06 16.59
CA HIS A 160 7.51 7.09 15.88
C HIS A 160 6.97 5.65 15.95
N HIS A 161 5.79 5.45 16.55
CA HIS A 161 5.14 4.15 16.70
C HIS A 161 4.30 3.73 15.49
N VAL A 162 4.27 4.50 14.40
CA VAL A 162 3.39 4.22 13.26
C VAL A 162 4.20 4.18 11.98
N SER A 163 4.02 3.11 11.22
CA SER A 163 4.60 2.95 9.88
C SER A 163 3.52 2.47 8.90
N CYS A 164 3.34 3.19 7.81
CA CYS A 164 2.46 2.79 6.71
C CYS A 164 3.31 2.35 5.51
N LEU A 165 3.16 1.08 5.12
CA LEU A 165 4.03 0.40 4.16
C LEU A 165 3.24 0.00 2.91
N PHE A 166 3.83 0.23 1.73
CA PHE A 166 3.17 0.09 0.44
C PHE A 166 3.98 -0.78 -0.52
N PRO A 167 4.19 -2.09 -0.26
CA PRO A 167 4.99 -2.93 -1.15
C PRO A 167 4.46 -2.87 -2.59
N LEU A 168 5.30 -2.41 -3.52
CA LEU A 168 4.94 -2.18 -4.91
C LEU A 168 4.45 -3.43 -5.64
N ASP A 169 5.10 -4.57 -5.40
CA ASP A 169 4.83 -5.83 -6.07
C ASP A 169 5.20 -7.02 -5.18
N ALA A 170 5.07 -8.23 -5.72
CA ALA A 170 5.33 -9.46 -5.00
C ALA A 170 6.78 -9.65 -4.53
N GLU A 171 7.77 -8.98 -5.14
CA GLU A 171 9.17 -9.01 -4.67
C GLU A 171 9.39 -7.99 -3.55
N SER A 172 8.63 -6.88 -3.59
CA SER A 172 8.63 -5.83 -2.55
C SER A 172 8.02 -6.27 -1.22
N VAL A 173 7.27 -7.37 -1.20
CA VAL A 173 6.66 -7.94 0.00
C VAL A 173 7.70 -8.46 1.01
N LYS A 174 8.78 -9.09 0.54
CA LYS A 174 9.78 -9.71 1.42
C LYS A 174 10.48 -8.72 2.37
N PRO A 175 11.08 -7.60 1.91
CA PRO A 175 11.70 -6.65 2.83
C PRO A 175 10.68 -5.99 3.76
N CYS A 176 9.45 -5.77 3.28
CA CYS A 176 8.34 -5.32 4.14
C CYS A 176 8.05 -6.33 5.25
N PHE A 177 7.99 -7.62 4.93
CA PHE A 177 7.71 -8.68 5.89
C PHE A 177 8.79 -8.77 6.98
N HIS A 178 10.08 -8.70 6.62
CA HIS A 178 11.16 -8.69 7.59
C HIS A 178 11.04 -7.52 8.57
N TYR A 179 10.73 -6.32 8.07
CA TYR A 179 10.53 -5.14 8.90
C TYR A 179 9.46 -5.34 9.99
N LEU A 180 8.35 -6.01 9.68
CA LEU A 180 7.25 -6.21 10.64
C LEU A 180 7.67 -6.96 11.92
N PHE A 181 8.63 -7.87 11.80
CA PHE A 181 9.04 -8.75 12.90
C PHE A 181 10.44 -8.42 13.48
N GLU A 182 11.16 -7.49 12.86
CA GLU A 182 12.39 -6.90 13.43
C GLU A 182 12.10 -5.67 14.30
N ARG A 183 10.93 -5.05 14.16
CA ARG A 183 10.55 -3.84 14.90
C ARG A 183 9.67 -4.16 16.11
N GLN A 184 9.85 -3.36 17.16
CA GLN A 184 9.09 -3.43 18.40
C GLN A 184 8.43 -2.07 18.68
N ASN A 185 7.41 -2.07 19.54
CA ASN A 185 6.63 -0.89 19.92
C ASN A 185 6.07 -0.11 18.73
N GLN A 186 5.63 -0.78 17.66
CA GLN A 186 4.97 -0.12 16.53
C GLN A 186 3.57 -0.68 16.24
N VAL A 187 2.77 0.13 15.57
CA VAL A 187 1.62 -0.27 14.77
C VAL A 187 2.01 -0.10 13.31
N ASN A 188 2.14 -1.22 12.60
CA ASN A 188 2.51 -1.24 11.20
C ASN A 188 1.28 -1.55 10.35
N LEU A 189 0.99 -0.72 9.35
CA LEU A 189 -0.06 -0.97 8.37
C LEU A 189 0.57 -1.25 7.01
N VAL A 190 0.53 -2.50 6.57
CA VAL A 190 0.90 -2.91 5.21
C VAL A 190 -0.33 -2.85 4.32
N THR A 191 -0.25 -2.13 3.21
CA THR A 191 -1.36 -2.03 2.24
C THR A 191 -0.94 -2.59 0.89
N LEU A 192 -1.63 -3.65 0.44
CA LEU A 192 -1.33 -4.31 -0.83
C LEU A 192 -2.57 -4.95 -1.47
N ASN A 193 -2.55 -5.12 -2.78
CA ASN A 193 -3.61 -5.80 -3.50
C ASN A 193 -3.47 -7.32 -3.44
N LYS A 194 -4.61 -8.02 -3.44
CA LYS A 194 -4.67 -9.48 -3.46
C LYS A 194 -4.66 -10.10 -4.84
N THR A 195 -5.00 -9.33 -5.86
CA THR A 195 -5.08 -9.79 -7.25
C THR A 195 -3.69 -9.91 -7.88
N GLU A 196 -3.58 -10.60 -9.02
CA GLU A 196 -2.32 -10.65 -9.74
C GLU A 196 -1.96 -9.26 -10.28
N GLN A 197 -0.74 -8.81 -9.97
CA GLN A 197 -0.20 -7.53 -10.40
C GLN A 197 1.12 -7.73 -11.15
N PRO A 198 1.48 -6.82 -12.07
CA PRO A 198 2.84 -6.64 -12.55
C PRO A 198 3.92 -6.80 -11.48
N VAL A 199 4.98 -7.55 -11.81
CA VAL A 199 6.23 -7.55 -11.05
C VAL A 199 7.25 -6.67 -11.78
N PHE A 200 7.64 -5.57 -11.15
CA PHE A 200 8.57 -4.57 -11.67
C PHE A 200 9.99 -4.75 -11.19
N LEU A 201 10.14 -5.14 -9.92
CA LEU A 201 11.42 -5.20 -9.23
C LEU A 201 11.93 -6.63 -9.17
N ASN A 202 13.24 -6.78 -9.13
CA ASN A 202 13.87 -7.99 -8.61
C ASN A 202 14.12 -7.83 -7.09
N GLU A 203 14.48 -8.94 -6.42
CA GLU A 203 14.73 -8.98 -4.98
C GLU A 203 15.70 -7.88 -4.48
N LYS A 204 16.82 -7.66 -5.17
CA LYS A 204 17.82 -6.66 -4.77
C LYS A 204 17.27 -5.23 -4.86
N GLN A 205 16.47 -4.95 -5.88
CA GLN A 205 15.84 -3.63 -6.06
C GLN A 205 14.71 -3.42 -5.06
N ALA A 206 13.91 -4.46 -4.80
CA ALA A 206 12.89 -4.43 -3.76
C ALA A 206 13.50 -4.09 -2.39
N GLU A 207 14.58 -4.76 -2.01
CA GLU A 207 15.31 -4.49 -0.76
C GLU A 207 15.88 -3.06 -0.72
N LEU A 208 16.52 -2.61 -1.81
CA LEU A 208 17.07 -1.26 -1.92
C LEU A 208 15.98 -0.19 -1.75
N CYS A 209 14.87 -0.34 -2.45
CA CYS A 209 13.77 0.63 -2.43
C CYS A 209 12.98 0.62 -1.13
N PHE A 210 12.87 -0.54 -0.48
CA PHE A 210 12.34 -0.60 0.86
C PHE A 210 13.25 0.13 1.83
N LYS A 211 14.56 -0.17 1.86
CA LYS A 211 15.53 0.45 2.77
C LYS A 211 15.59 1.98 2.64
N ARG A 212 15.45 2.51 1.42
CA ARG A 212 15.46 3.96 1.17
C ARG A 212 14.13 4.66 1.49
N GLY A 213 13.02 3.92 1.64
CA GLY A 213 11.68 4.51 1.77
C GLY A 213 11.11 5.10 0.47
N ILE A 214 11.98 5.49 -0.47
CA ILE A 214 11.65 6.00 -1.79
C ILE A 214 12.74 5.63 -2.81
N CYS A 215 12.34 5.35 -4.05
CA CYS A 215 13.22 5.04 -5.16
C CYS A 215 12.82 5.80 -6.42
N PHE A 216 13.80 6.29 -7.17
CA PHE A 216 13.62 6.76 -8.54
C PHE A 216 14.04 5.66 -9.51
N PHE A 217 13.42 5.63 -10.69
CA PHE A 217 13.72 4.65 -11.73
C PHE A 217 14.24 5.30 -13.01
N ASP A 218 15.08 4.57 -13.74
CA ASP A 218 15.50 4.94 -15.09
C ASP A 218 14.30 4.88 -16.04
N THR A 219 13.77 6.06 -16.40
CA THR A 219 12.63 6.17 -17.29
C THR A 219 13.03 6.06 -18.77
N THR A 220 14.32 5.97 -19.12
CA THR A 220 14.74 5.76 -20.50
C THR A 220 14.46 4.33 -20.99
N LYS A 221 14.20 3.40 -20.07
CA LYS A 221 13.98 1.96 -20.34
C LYS A 221 12.76 1.40 -19.59
N LEU A 222 11.56 1.87 -19.93
CA LEU A 222 10.29 1.33 -19.40
C LEU A 222 9.81 0.11 -20.21
N ASN A 223 10.53 -1.02 -20.09
CA ASN A 223 10.20 -2.30 -20.76
C ASN A 223 9.59 -3.37 -19.83
N GLY A 224 9.24 -2.97 -18.61
CA GLY A 224 8.52 -3.77 -17.64
C GLY A 224 9.34 -4.33 -16.48
N SER A 225 10.68 -4.28 -16.57
CA SER A 225 11.55 -4.36 -15.39
C SER A 225 12.06 -2.96 -15.10
N LEU A 226 11.98 -2.50 -13.85
CA LEU A 226 12.50 -1.20 -13.47
C LEU A 226 13.96 -1.30 -13.03
N GLN A 227 14.70 -0.22 -13.23
CA GLN A 227 16.05 -0.07 -12.69
C GLN A 227 16.05 1.12 -11.72
N ALA A 228 16.24 0.83 -10.44
CA ALA A 228 16.41 1.87 -9.42
C ALA A 228 17.71 2.64 -9.69
N LEU A 229 17.64 3.96 -9.61
CA LEU A 229 18.77 4.88 -9.74
C LEU A 229 19.42 5.13 -8.37
N ASP A 230 20.72 5.40 -8.37
CA ASP A 230 21.37 6.02 -7.22
C ASP A 230 21.05 7.51 -7.16
N ASN A 231 21.03 8.10 -5.95
CA ASN A 231 20.66 9.50 -5.76
C ASN A 231 21.54 10.48 -6.58
N SER A 232 22.81 10.12 -6.82
CA SER A 232 23.73 10.89 -7.66
C SER A 232 23.47 10.78 -9.16
N GLU A 233 22.70 9.78 -9.59
CA GLU A 233 22.38 9.51 -10.99
C GLU A 233 21.01 10.08 -11.41
N ILE A 234 20.22 10.58 -10.45
CA ILE A 234 18.91 11.17 -10.73
C ILE A 234 19.11 12.49 -11.50
N PRO A 235 18.65 12.58 -12.77
CA PRO A 235 18.76 13.81 -13.53
C PRO A 235 17.70 14.83 -13.10
N GLU A 236 17.87 16.08 -13.53
CA GLU A 236 16.80 17.06 -13.44
C GLU A 236 15.65 16.70 -14.38
N TYR A 237 14.42 16.73 -13.83
CA TYR A 237 13.18 16.45 -14.54
C TYR A 237 12.29 17.71 -14.63
N ASP A 238 11.47 17.79 -15.66
CA ASP A 238 10.40 18.78 -15.79
C ASP A 238 9.19 18.37 -14.91
N TYR A 239 8.90 17.07 -14.90
CA TYR A 239 7.84 16.44 -14.14
C TYR A 239 8.34 15.19 -13.43
N ILE A 240 7.88 14.95 -12.21
CA ILE A 240 8.16 13.73 -11.45
C ILE A 240 6.83 13.10 -11.06
N PHE A 241 6.60 11.89 -11.54
CA PHE A 241 5.48 11.06 -11.08
C PHE A 241 5.92 10.34 -9.81
N VAL A 242 5.17 10.53 -8.72
CA VAL A 242 5.46 9.90 -7.42
C VAL A 242 4.24 9.08 -7.02
N ALA A 243 4.45 7.82 -6.66
CA ALA A 243 3.35 7.00 -6.16
C ALA A 243 3.68 6.19 -4.92
N ALA A 244 2.69 6.07 -4.04
CA ALA A 244 2.63 5.09 -2.95
C ALA A 244 1.35 4.26 -3.14
N GLY A 245 1.52 2.94 -3.27
CA GLY A 245 0.46 2.00 -3.67
C GLY A 245 0.76 1.34 -5.01
N ASP A 246 0.43 0.06 -5.12
CA ASP A 246 0.70 -0.76 -6.31
C ASP A 246 -0.07 -0.28 -7.56
N ILE A 247 -1.39 -0.08 -7.44
CA ILE A 247 -2.22 0.43 -8.54
C ILE A 247 -1.84 1.87 -8.89
N SER A 248 -1.65 2.73 -7.89
CA SER A 248 -1.25 4.12 -8.09
C SER A 248 0.09 4.23 -8.82
N PHE A 249 1.03 3.35 -8.50
CA PHE A 249 2.31 3.28 -9.21
C PHE A 249 2.14 2.76 -10.63
N PHE A 250 1.32 1.73 -10.85
CA PHE A 250 1.10 1.20 -12.19
C PHE A 250 0.48 2.24 -13.15
N GLU A 251 -0.52 3.00 -12.70
CA GLU A 251 -1.10 4.08 -13.50
C GLU A 251 -0.07 5.19 -13.78
N SER A 252 0.79 5.49 -12.82
CA SER A 252 1.89 6.45 -12.99
C SER A 252 2.92 5.95 -14.00
N TYR A 253 3.32 4.68 -13.93
CA TYR A 253 4.22 4.04 -14.88
C TYR A 253 3.67 4.12 -16.32
N GLN A 254 2.38 3.82 -16.50
CA GLN A 254 1.74 3.86 -17.82
C GLN A 254 1.61 5.30 -18.35
N ALA A 255 1.31 6.26 -17.47
CA ALA A 255 1.28 7.68 -17.82
C ALA A 255 2.65 8.18 -18.30
N VAL A 256 3.72 7.89 -17.56
CA VAL A 256 5.10 8.28 -17.94
C VAL A 256 5.48 7.69 -19.29
N LYS A 257 5.22 6.39 -19.49
CA LYS A 257 5.53 5.70 -20.74
C LYS A 257 4.82 6.32 -21.96
N GLN A 258 3.57 6.73 -21.80
CA GLN A 258 2.80 7.34 -22.88
C GLN A 258 3.22 8.80 -23.14
N LEU A 259 3.45 9.58 -22.08
CA LEU A 259 3.91 10.97 -22.21
C LEU A 259 5.28 11.10 -22.85
N GLN A 260 6.20 10.15 -22.62
CA GLN A 260 7.49 10.14 -23.31
C GLN A 260 7.36 9.98 -24.84
N GLN A 261 6.29 9.35 -25.32
CA GLN A 261 6.00 9.23 -26.75
C GLN A 261 5.32 10.50 -27.28
N ASP A 262 4.33 11.00 -26.55
CA ASP A 262 3.52 12.14 -26.98
C ASP A 262 4.26 13.48 -26.81
N LEU A 263 5.18 13.58 -25.85
CA LEU A 263 5.99 14.77 -25.50
C LEU A 263 7.47 14.42 -25.29
N PRO A 264 8.20 13.97 -26.33
CA PRO A 264 9.56 13.42 -26.21
C PRO A 264 10.63 14.43 -25.77
N LYS A 265 10.30 15.72 -25.71
CA LYS A 265 11.21 16.78 -25.23
C LYS A 265 11.21 16.92 -23.70
N LEU A 266 10.15 16.46 -23.03
CA LEU A 266 10.04 16.53 -21.58
C LEU A 266 10.87 15.43 -20.92
N LYS A 267 11.62 15.80 -19.88
CA LYS A 267 12.25 14.85 -18.98
C LYS A 267 11.26 14.52 -17.88
N ILE A 268 10.78 13.28 -17.86
CA ILE A 268 9.78 12.82 -16.91
C ILE A 268 10.38 11.73 -16.03
N GLY A 269 10.39 11.98 -14.72
CA GLY A 269 10.85 11.03 -13.69
C GLY A 269 9.71 10.18 -13.15
N LEU A 270 10.05 9.01 -12.63
CA LEU A 270 9.14 8.08 -11.96
C LEU A 270 9.74 7.65 -10.63
N ALA A 271 9.00 7.84 -9.54
CA ALA A 271 9.41 7.47 -8.20
C ALA A 271 8.32 6.68 -7.46
N TYR A 272 8.77 5.74 -6.64
CA TYR A 272 7.95 4.87 -5.80
C TYR A 272 8.30 5.10 -4.34
N ILE A 273 7.29 5.32 -3.50
CA ILE A 273 7.39 5.43 -2.05
C ILE A 273 6.94 4.10 -1.43
N SER A 274 7.85 3.46 -0.68
CA SER A 274 7.60 2.19 0.01
C SER A 274 7.10 2.38 1.44
N ALA A 275 7.39 3.51 2.07
CA ALA A 275 7.02 3.80 3.46
C ALA A 275 6.67 5.28 3.67
N LEU A 276 5.63 5.52 4.47
CA LEU A 276 5.21 6.82 4.96
C LEU A 276 4.99 6.76 6.47
N THR A 277 5.32 7.86 7.13
CA THR A 277 5.00 8.10 8.55
C THR A 277 4.53 9.55 8.72
N TYR A 278 4.13 9.92 9.93
CA TYR A 278 3.92 11.33 10.28
C TYR A 278 5.16 12.20 10.03
N ALA A 279 6.36 11.66 10.22
CA ALA A 279 7.62 12.38 10.01
C ALA A 279 7.91 12.67 8.52
N GLY A 280 7.27 11.93 7.62
CA GLY A 280 7.33 12.14 6.17
C GLY A 280 7.55 10.86 5.38
N VAL A 281 8.30 10.96 4.29
CA VAL A 281 8.66 9.82 3.45
C VAL A 281 9.74 8.99 4.14
N GLY A 282 9.59 7.66 4.16
CA GLY A 282 10.50 6.74 4.83
C GLY A 282 9.96 6.21 6.15
N PHE A 283 10.86 5.89 7.07
CA PHE A 283 10.54 5.28 8.36
C PHE A 283 10.73 6.29 9.49
N ALA A 284 10.17 6.02 10.68
CA ALA A 284 10.24 6.98 11.78
C ALA A 284 11.67 7.19 12.33
N ASP A 285 12.51 6.15 12.31
CA ASP A 285 13.93 6.19 12.71
C ASP A 285 14.84 6.74 11.60
N HIS A 286 14.39 6.64 10.35
CA HIS A 286 15.12 7.06 9.15
C HIS A 286 14.19 7.81 8.18
N PRO A 287 13.68 8.99 8.57
CA PRO A 287 12.88 9.80 7.66
C PRO A 287 13.78 10.38 6.57
N LEU A 288 13.22 10.56 5.37
CA LEU A 288 13.92 11.20 4.27
C LEU A 288 14.29 12.62 4.67
N LEU A 289 15.57 12.98 4.51
CA LEU A 289 16.07 14.30 4.82
C LEU A 289 15.70 15.29 3.73
N SER A 290 15.47 16.56 4.10
CA SER A 290 15.17 17.61 3.12
C SER A 290 16.31 17.83 2.12
N SER A 291 17.57 17.59 2.49
CA SER A 291 18.72 17.65 1.58
C SER A 291 18.62 16.59 0.48
N ASP A 292 18.31 15.35 0.87
CA ASP A 292 18.21 14.21 -0.04
C ASP A 292 16.99 14.39 -0.95
N PHE A 293 15.86 14.83 -0.38
CA PHE A 293 14.68 15.20 -1.16
C PHE A 293 15.03 16.27 -2.21
N ASN A 294 15.71 17.34 -1.83
CA ASN A 294 16.08 18.41 -2.76
C ASN A 294 17.01 17.92 -3.88
N GLN A 295 17.94 17.01 -3.56
CA GLN A 295 18.80 16.38 -4.57
C GLN A 295 17.98 15.53 -5.54
N MET A 296 17.06 14.71 -5.04
CA MET A 296 16.26 13.79 -5.85
C MET A 296 15.20 14.49 -6.70
N PHE A 297 14.55 15.53 -6.15
CA PHE A 297 13.39 16.19 -6.77
C PHE A 297 13.71 17.50 -7.49
N GLY A 298 14.92 18.03 -7.28
CA GLY A 298 15.33 19.32 -7.82
C GLY A 298 14.46 20.50 -7.36
N SER A 299 14.77 21.67 -7.90
CA SER A 299 14.17 22.94 -7.47
C SER A 299 12.91 23.35 -8.24
N SER A 300 12.68 22.78 -9.43
CA SER A 300 11.68 23.27 -10.39
C SER A 300 10.61 22.24 -10.77
N ALA A 301 10.94 20.94 -10.79
CA ALA A 301 10.07 19.87 -11.27
C ALA A 301 8.66 19.93 -10.66
N LYS A 302 7.62 19.75 -11.48
CA LYS A 302 6.25 19.58 -10.98
C LYS A 302 6.04 18.13 -10.56
N ILE A 303 5.37 17.91 -9.45
CA ILE A 303 5.11 16.59 -8.90
C ILE A 303 3.68 16.18 -9.23
N ILE A 304 3.54 15.10 -9.97
CA ILE A 304 2.27 14.40 -10.17
C ILE A 304 2.25 13.25 -9.17
N ALA A 305 1.63 13.47 -8.02
CA ALA A 305 1.54 12.51 -6.93
C ALA A 305 0.27 11.67 -7.09
N ASN A 306 0.41 10.35 -7.08
CA ASN A 306 -0.70 9.41 -7.11
C ASN A 306 -0.65 8.51 -5.87
N PHE A 307 -1.68 8.54 -5.05
CA PHE A 307 -1.69 7.88 -3.75
C PHE A 307 -2.80 6.85 -3.65
N HIS A 308 -2.49 5.75 -2.95
CA HIS A 308 -3.47 4.73 -2.58
C HIS A 308 -4.62 5.28 -1.74
N GLY A 309 -4.32 6.12 -0.75
CA GLY A 309 -5.30 6.73 0.15
C GLY A 309 -5.86 8.05 -0.36
N TYR A 310 -6.30 8.92 0.55
CA TYR A 310 -6.79 10.24 0.15
C TYR A 310 -5.64 11.16 -0.29
N PRO A 311 -5.82 11.94 -1.38
CA PRO A 311 -4.74 12.74 -1.98
C PRO A 311 -4.14 13.78 -1.03
N HIS A 312 -4.92 14.25 -0.05
CA HIS A 312 -4.47 15.26 0.90
C HIS A 312 -3.36 14.76 1.82
N ASP A 313 -3.36 13.47 2.19
CA ASP A 313 -2.35 12.89 3.07
C ASP A 313 -0.95 12.96 2.43
N LEU A 314 -0.81 12.40 1.23
CA LEU A 314 0.45 12.42 0.50
C LEU A 314 0.85 13.86 0.13
N LYS A 315 -0.11 14.71 -0.25
CA LYS A 315 0.17 16.13 -0.53
C LYS A 315 0.76 16.86 0.67
N ASN A 316 0.20 16.65 1.86
CA ASN A 316 0.66 17.28 3.09
C ASN A 316 2.05 16.76 3.48
N ILE A 317 2.30 15.45 3.36
CA ILE A 317 3.62 14.87 3.60
C ILE A 317 4.66 15.46 2.64
N LEU A 318 4.38 15.50 1.34
CA LEU A 318 5.29 16.07 0.35
C LEU A 318 5.51 17.57 0.58
N ALA A 319 4.49 18.30 1.04
CA ALA A 319 4.57 19.72 1.36
C ALA A 319 5.56 20.06 2.50
N ASN A 320 5.97 19.08 3.32
CA ASN A 320 7.05 19.25 4.28
C ASN A 320 8.42 19.47 3.60
N TYR A 321 8.56 19.02 2.35
CA TYR A 321 9.80 19.10 1.60
C TYR A 321 9.78 20.16 0.49
N ILE A 322 8.61 20.42 -0.09
CA ILE A 322 8.47 21.20 -1.32
C ILE A 322 7.27 22.16 -1.25
N LYS A 323 7.34 23.26 -2.00
CA LYS A 323 6.24 24.23 -2.08
C LYS A 323 4.96 23.56 -2.60
N PRO A 324 3.81 23.66 -1.90
CA PRO A 324 2.56 23.00 -2.27
C PRO A 324 2.09 23.25 -3.72
N LYS A 325 2.41 24.42 -4.28
CA LYS A 325 2.08 24.78 -5.68
C LYS A 325 2.77 23.91 -6.74
N ARG A 326 3.80 23.14 -6.37
CA ARG A 326 4.48 22.17 -7.25
C ARG A 326 3.78 20.81 -7.24
N ILE A 327 2.81 20.56 -6.35
CA ILE A 327 2.22 19.23 -6.15
C ILE A 327 0.79 19.20 -6.71
N PHE A 328 0.58 18.27 -7.64
CA PHE A 328 -0.71 17.84 -8.16
C PHE A 328 -0.98 16.46 -7.57
N ALA A 329 -1.95 16.33 -6.66
CA ALA A 329 -2.15 15.12 -5.88
C ALA A 329 -3.48 14.44 -6.24
N HIS A 330 -3.37 13.15 -6.56
CA HIS A 330 -4.47 12.23 -6.86
C HIS A 330 -4.50 11.11 -5.84
N GLY A 331 -5.67 10.54 -5.65
CA GLY A 331 -5.93 9.44 -4.74
C GLY A 331 -7.44 9.21 -4.62
N TYR A 332 -7.86 8.45 -3.62
CA TYR A 332 -9.28 8.17 -3.41
C TYR A 332 -10.05 9.45 -3.04
N GLN A 333 -11.25 9.64 -3.62
CA GLN A 333 -12.08 10.85 -3.50
C GLN A 333 -13.53 10.52 -3.08
N GLU A 334 -13.75 9.40 -2.38
CA GLU A 334 -15.11 8.94 -2.01
C GLU A 334 -16.02 8.76 -3.23
N GLN A 335 -15.45 8.25 -4.33
CA GLN A 335 -16.21 7.90 -5.52
C GLN A 335 -16.02 6.42 -5.83
N GLY A 336 -17.11 5.72 -6.06
CA GLY A 336 -17.04 4.34 -6.49
C GLY A 336 -18.36 3.59 -6.31
N SER A 337 -18.39 2.38 -6.82
CA SER A 337 -19.47 1.41 -6.66
C SER A 337 -18.93 0.04 -7.10
N THR A 338 -19.80 -0.94 -7.35
CA THR A 338 -19.45 -2.14 -8.11
C THR A 338 -19.27 -1.78 -9.58
N VAL A 339 -18.06 -1.37 -9.96
CA VAL A 339 -17.70 -0.97 -11.34
C VAL A 339 -16.38 -1.63 -11.75
N THR A 340 -16.02 -1.51 -13.02
CA THR A 340 -14.76 -2.06 -13.54
C THR A 340 -13.53 -1.35 -12.94
N PRO A 341 -12.35 -1.99 -12.94
CA PRO A 341 -11.12 -1.39 -12.41
C PRO A 341 -10.77 -0.01 -12.99
N PHE A 342 -10.86 0.19 -14.31
CA PHE A 342 -10.60 1.50 -14.90
C PHE A 342 -11.65 2.53 -14.46
N ALA A 343 -12.93 2.15 -14.42
CA ALA A 343 -13.99 3.05 -13.99
C ALA A 343 -13.79 3.51 -12.54
N MET A 344 -13.38 2.61 -11.63
CA MET A 344 -13.00 2.97 -10.25
C MET A 344 -11.92 4.05 -10.23
N LEU A 345 -10.88 3.90 -11.04
CA LEU A 345 -9.78 4.87 -11.12
C LEU A 345 -10.21 6.19 -11.75
N ALA A 346 -11.05 6.15 -12.79
CA ALA A 346 -11.54 7.33 -13.48
C ALA A 346 -12.48 8.16 -12.61
N MET A 347 -13.37 7.53 -11.86
CA MET A 347 -14.27 8.20 -10.91
C MET A 347 -13.51 8.98 -9.82
N ASN A 348 -12.33 8.51 -9.43
CA ASN A 348 -11.45 9.17 -8.46
C ASN A 348 -10.35 10.04 -9.11
N GLN A 349 -10.42 10.24 -10.43
CA GLN A 349 -9.45 11.01 -11.21
C GLN A 349 -8.01 10.53 -11.03
N THR A 350 -7.79 9.23 -10.83
CA THR A 350 -6.46 8.66 -10.53
C THR A 350 -5.93 7.75 -11.66
N SER A 351 -6.70 7.58 -12.73
CA SER A 351 -6.24 6.81 -13.89
C SER A 351 -5.11 7.53 -14.62
N ARG A 352 -4.28 6.78 -15.37
CA ARG A 352 -3.15 7.31 -16.15
C ARG A 352 -3.53 8.52 -17.00
N PHE A 353 -4.73 8.56 -17.57
CA PHE A 353 -5.18 9.69 -18.40
C PHE A 353 -5.40 10.96 -17.59
N HIS A 354 -5.91 10.87 -16.36
CA HIS A 354 -6.02 12.02 -15.48
C HIS A 354 -4.65 12.57 -15.08
N LEU A 355 -3.70 11.67 -14.76
CA LEU A 355 -2.33 12.07 -14.44
C LEU A 355 -1.64 12.73 -15.66
N MET A 356 -1.88 12.22 -16.86
CA MET A 356 -1.37 12.82 -18.10
C MET A 356 -2.02 14.18 -18.40
N LEU A 357 -3.32 14.34 -18.11
CA LEU A 357 -4.04 15.59 -18.29
C LEU A 357 -3.42 16.73 -17.50
N ASP A 358 -2.93 16.49 -16.29
CA ASP A 358 -2.24 17.52 -15.50
C ASP A 358 -0.97 18.03 -16.17
N VAL A 359 -0.21 17.13 -16.79
CA VAL A 359 0.98 17.49 -17.57
C VAL A 359 0.59 18.28 -18.82
N VAL A 360 -0.32 17.74 -19.66
CA VAL A 360 -0.62 18.38 -20.96
C VAL A 360 -1.41 19.68 -20.84
N LYS A 361 -2.24 19.83 -19.80
CA LYS A 361 -2.88 21.12 -19.46
C LYS A 361 -1.83 22.15 -19.08
N ASN A 362 -0.83 21.75 -18.30
CA ASN A 362 0.24 22.65 -17.92
C ASN A 362 1.14 23.04 -19.10
N GLU A 363 1.40 22.11 -20.03
CA GLU A 363 2.14 22.37 -21.27
C GLU A 363 1.29 23.05 -22.36
N LYS A 364 -0.02 23.24 -22.12
CA LYS A 364 -0.98 23.83 -23.06
C LYS A 364 -1.03 23.06 -24.41
N ALA A 365 -0.84 21.75 -24.37
CA ALA A 365 -0.90 20.88 -25.54
C ALA A 365 -2.36 20.48 -25.85
N THR A 366 -3.12 21.39 -26.45
CA THR A 366 -4.58 21.26 -26.64
C THR A 366 -5.02 19.97 -27.33
N SER A 367 -4.32 19.54 -28.38
CA SER A 367 -4.63 18.28 -29.06
C SER A 367 -4.50 17.04 -28.17
N LEU A 368 -3.56 17.05 -27.22
CA LEU A 368 -3.39 15.95 -26.26
C LEU A 368 -4.41 16.01 -25.13
N ILE A 369 -4.89 17.21 -24.76
CA ILE A 369 -6.00 17.36 -23.82
C ILE A 369 -7.24 16.67 -24.39
N ASP A 370 -7.61 16.98 -25.63
CA ASP A 370 -8.77 16.38 -26.30
C ASP A 370 -8.60 14.86 -26.46
N LYS A 371 -7.40 14.41 -26.85
CA LYS A 371 -7.05 12.98 -26.95
C LYS A 371 -7.33 12.26 -25.63
N TYR A 372 -6.71 12.69 -24.53
CA TYR A 372 -6.81 11.96 -23.25
C TYR A 372 -8.20 12.07 -22.61
N GLN A 373 -8.91 13.20 -22.80
CA GLN A 373 -10.30 13.29 -22.37
C GLN A 373 -11.18 12.29 -23.13
N SER A 374 -11.02 12.19 -24.45
CA SER A 374 -11.73 11.20 -25.27
C SER A 374 -11.42 9.75 -24.85
N GLU A 375 -10.17 9.44 -24.48
CA GLU A 375 -9.80 8.11 -23.98
C GLU A 375 -10.49 7.75 -22.65
N ILE A 376 -10.72 8.73 -21.76
CA ILE A 376 -11.48 8.56 -20.53
C ILE A 376 -12.96 8.32 -20.86
N ASP A 377 -13.55 9.21 -21.66
CA ASP A 377 -14.98 9.18 -21.97
C ASP A 377 -15.34 7.87 -22.71
N SER A 378 -14.52 7.46 -23.69
CA SER A 378 -14.70 6.22 -24.43
C SER A 378 -14.64 4.99 -23.53
N ARG A 379 -13.69 4.92 -22.59
CA ARG A 379 -13.55 3.77 -21.68
C ARG A 379 -14.65 3.71 -20.64
N MET A 380 -15.07 4.86 -20.12
CA MET A 380 -16.21 4.94 -19.22
C MET A 380 -17.49 4.48 -19.91
N ALA A 381 -17.72 4.90 -21.15
CA ALA A 381 -18.85 4.45 -21.95
C ALA A 381 -18.78 2.94 -22.22
N TYR A 382 -17.61 2.43 -22.60
CA TYR A 382 -17.38 1.01 -22.84
C TYR A 382 -17.63 0.15 -21.59
N ALA A 383 -17.10 0.57 -20.43
CA ALA A 383 -17.32 -0.11 -19.16
C ALA A 383 -18.81 -0.14 -18.77
N LEU A 384 -19.55 0.95 -19.03
CA LEU A 384 -20.99 1.01 -18.78
C LEU A 384 -21.78 0.10 -19.71
N GLU A 385 -21.41 0.03 -20.99
CA GLU A 385 -22.11 -0.77 -22.00
C GLU A 385 -21.83 -2.27 -21.87
N HIS A 386 -20.58 -2.65 -21.58
CA HIS A 386 -20.12 -4.04 -21.66
C HIS A 386 -19.82 -4.68 -20.30
N GLY A 387 -19.71 -3.89 -19.22
CA GLY A 387 -19.37 -4.41 -17.89
C GLY A 387 -17.92 -4.89 -17.76
N GLU A 388 -17.05 -4.54 -18.71
CA GLU A 388 -15.61 -4.86 -18.70
C GLU A 388 -14.79 -3.66 -19.18
N ASP A 389 -13.50 -3.63 -18.82
CA ASP A 389 -12.60 -2.56 -19.27
C ASP A 389 -12.17 -2.77 -20.72
N GLN A 390 -12.09 -1.68 -21.48
CA GLN A 390 -11.53 -1.70 -22.82
C GLN A 390 -10.05 -2.09 -22.77
N ALA A 391 -9.66 -3.07 -23.61
CA ALA A 391 -8.32 -3.65 -23.67
C ALA A 391 -7.20 -2.65 -24.01
#